data_AF-A0A7R9LXX8-F1
#
_entry.id   AF-A0A7R9LXX8-F1
#
_cell.length_a   1.000
_cell.length_b   1.000
_cell.length_c   1.000
_cell.angle_alpha   90.00
_cell.angle_beta   90.00
_cell.angle_gamma   90.00
#
_symmetry.space_group_name_H-M   'P 1'
#
loop_
_entity.id
_entity.type
_entity.pdbx_description
1 polymer ?
#
loop_
_entity_poly.entity_id
_entity_poly.type
_entity_poly.pdbx_seq_one_letter_code
_entity_poly.pdbx_strand_id
1 'polypeptide(L)'
;MSKLSLSCRSHLDEELAKKENQTTDEDDFDDMNDPFLKEYMIKRMQEMMEQIDSDGKERPVFGKLLLLGSGAEFLEAIDKEKKFVTIICHIYTHNIQECVDMNGCLDCLAKQYSNVKFCAIEASIAGMSKHFSKSGVPALLVYKAGQLLANFVRLGDEFSDRFFAADIEKFLVE
;
A
#
# COMPACT_ATOMS: atom_id res chain seq x y z
N MET A 1 39.75 44.61 -16.92
CA MET A 1 40.44 44.52 -15.61
C MET A 1 39.75 43.44 -14.77
N SER A 2 40.28 42.23 -14.78
CA SER A 2 39.82 41.13 -13.93
C SER A 2 40.53 41.18 -12.58
N LYS A 3 39.78 41.38 -11.49
CA LYS A 3 40.29 41.19 -10.13
C LYS A 3 39.98 39.75 -9.72
N LEU A 4 40.97 38.87 -9.85
CA LEU A 4 40.96 37.55 -9.23
C LEU A 4 41.37 37.70 -7.76
N SER A 5 40.41 37.54 -6.86
CA SER A 5 40.64 37.48 -5.41
C SER A 5 40.95 36.04 -5.03
N LEU A 6 42.22 35.72 -4.75
CA LEU A 6 42.63 34.45 -4.16
C LEU A 6 42.29 34.49 -2.66
N SER A 7 41.26 33.77 -2.25
CA SER A 7 41.02 33.46 -0.84
C SER A 7 41.82 32.20 -0.51
N CYS A 8 42.97 32.36 0.15
CA CYS A 8 43.76 31.23 0.63
C CYS A 8 43.09 30.65 1.88
N ARG A 9 42.32 29.57 1.73
CA ARG A 9 41.99 28.69 2.85
C ARG A 9 43.27 27.95 3.25
N SER A 10 43.59 27.94 4.55
CA SER A 10 44.75 27.22 5.04
C SER A 10 44.41 25.73 5.16
N HIS A 11 45.41 24.85 5.00
CA HIS A 11 45.22 23.39 5.08
C HIS A 11 44.67 22.94 6.46
N LEU A 12 44.89 23.76 7.50
CA LEU A 12 44.33 23.58 8.84
C LEU A 12 42.82 23.82 8.90
N ASP A 13 42.31 24.80 8.14
CA ASP A 13 40.88 25.10 8.08
C ASP A 13 40.10 23.99 7.36
N GLU A 14 40.71 23.36 6.35
CA GLU A 14 40.13 22.20 5.65
C GLU A 14 40.11 20.93 6.51
N GLU A 15 41.11 20.74 7.38
CA GLU A 15 41.10 19.63 8.34
C GLU A 15 40.09 19.83 9.47
N LEU A 16 39.91 21.07 9.96
CA LEU A 16 38.89 21.39 10.95
C LEU A 16 37.48 21.21 10.41
N ALA A 17 37.21 21.67 9.18
CA ALA A 17 35.91 21.46 8.53
C ALA A 17 35.63 19.97 8.22
N LYS A 18 36.67 19.19 7.91
CA LYS A 18 36.54 17.72 7.74
C LYS A 18 36.28 17.02 9.07
N LYS A 19 36.88 17.48 10.17
CA LYS A 19 36.62 16.94 11.51
C LYS A 19 35.23 17.30 12.02
N GLU A 20 34.76 18.54 11.83
CA GLU A 20 33.39 18.95 12.19
C GLU A 20 32.31 18.18 11.41
N ASN A 21 32.51 17.93 10.11
CA ASN A 21 31.59 17.08 9.33
C ASN A 21 31.66 15.60 9.73
N GLN A 22 32.83 15.08 10.14
CA GLN A 22 32.96 13.69 10.59
C GLN A 22 32.33 13.44 11.97
N THR A 23 32.38 14.42 12.88
CA THR A 23 31.76 14.28 14.21
C THR A 23 30.24 14.37 14.20
N THR A 24 29.65 15.04 13.22
CA THR A 24 28.18 15.22 13.19
C THR A 24 27.45 13.98 12.66
N ASP A 25 28.08 13.19 11.80
CA ASP A 25 27.46 11.99 11.22
C ASP A 25 27.69 10.71 12.05
N GLU A 26 28.67 10.68 12.97
CA GLU A 26 28.96 9.49 13.80
C GLU A 26 28.19 9.48 15.14
N ASP A 27 27.80 10.63 15.69
CA ASP A 27 27.06 10.73 16.96
C ASP A 27 25.54 10.44 16.80
N ASP A 28 24.96 10.62 15.61
CA ASP A 28 23.53 10.35 15.35
C ASP A 28 23.18 8.84 15.35
N PHE A 29 24.17 7.95 15.17
CA PHE A 29 23.94 6.50 15.18
C PHE A 29 23.96 5.88 16.59
N ASP A 30 24.55 6.56 17.58
CA ASP A 30 24.69 6.03 18.93
C ASP A 30 23.42 6.28 19.78
N ASP A 31 22.67 7.35 19.49
CA ASP A 31 21.37 7.64 20.11
C ASP A 31 20.30 6.57 19.80
N MET A 32 20.37 5.91 18.64
CA MET A 32 19.48 4.78 18.33
C MET A 32 19.79 3.50 19.11
N ASN A 33 20.92 3.45 19.84
CA ASN A 33 21.25 2.35 20.74
C ASN A 33 20.87 2.58 22.20
N ASP A 34 20.47 3.80 22.56
CA ASP A 34 19.99 4.11 23.92
C ASP A 34 18.74 3.27 24.25
N PRO A 35 18.81 2.42 25.31
CA PRO A 35 17.68 1.63 25.78
C PRO A 35 16.42 2.46 26.10
N PHE A 36 16.58 3.69 26.58
CA PHE A 36 15.47 4.60 26.90
C PHE A 36 14.75 5.10 25.65
N LEU A 37 15.49 5.50 24.62
CA LEU A 37 14.93 5.89 23.32
C LEU A 37 14.23 4.72 22.64
N LYS A 38 14.80 3.51 22.70
CA LYS A 38 14.15 2.28 22.19
C LYS A 38 12.83 1.99 22.89
N GLU A 39 12.82 2.06 24.22
CA GLU A 39 11.61 1.83 25.01
C GLU A 39 10.54 2.89 24.71
N TYR A 40 10.94 4.17 24.60
CA TYR A 40 10.04 5.25 24.19
C TYR A 40 9.44 5.03 22.81
N MET A 41 10.25 4.63 21.81
CA MET A 41 9.77 4.32 20.46
C MET A 41 8.77 3.15 20.46
N ILE A 42 9.10 2.04 21.13
CA ILE A 42 8.23 0.88 21.24
C ILE A 42 6.90 1.28 21.90
N LYS A 43 6.97 2.03 23.01
CA LYS A 43 5.79 2.52 23.71
C LYS A 43 4.93 3.42 22.83
N ARG A 44 5.54 4.34 22.08
CA ARG A 44 4.81 5.22 21.16
C ARG A 44 4.16 4.47 20.00
N MET A 45 4.84 3.46 19.46
CA MET A 45 4.27 2.57 18.44
C MET A 45 3.09 1.78 18.99
N GLN A 46 3.22 1.23 20.21
CA GLN A 46 2.14 0.53 20.89
C GLN A 46 0.95 1.45 21.13
N GLU A 47 1.16 2.67 21.63
CA GLU A 47 0.09 3.67 21.80
C GLU A 47 -0.60 4.01 20.47
N MET A 48 0.13 4.08 19.35
CA MET A 48 -0.47 4.27 18.02
C MET A 48 -1.29 3.06 17.59
N MET A 49 -0.78 1.84 17.75
CA MET A 49 -1.50 0.59 17.43
C MET A 49 -2.77 0.45 18.28
N GLU A 50 -2.64 0.73 19.57
CA GLU A 50 -3.75 0.76 20.52
C GLU A 50 -4.75 1.82 20.12
N GLN A 51 -4.37 3.04 19.72
CA GLN A 51 -5.32 4.05 19.23
C GLN A 51 -6.08 3.59 17.98
N ILE A 52 -5.41 2.88 17.08
CA ILE A 52 -6.06 2.28 15.91
C ILE A 52 -7.09 1.24 16.39
N ASP A 53 -6.78 0.44 17.40
CA ASP A 53 -7.62 -0.63 17.96
C ASP A 53 -8.69 -0.15 18.98
N SER A 54 -8.45 0.94 19.70
CA SER A 54 -9.18 1.43 20.88
C SER A 54 -10.26 2.43 20.56
N ASP A 55 -10.44 2.79 19.28
CA ASP A 55 -11.43 3.77 18.82
C ASP A 55 -12.90 3.29 19.02
N GLY A 56 -13.12 2.22 19.80
CA GLY A 56 -14.41 1.74 20.31
C GLY A 56 -15.38 1.23 19.23
N LYS A 57 -15.01 1.32 17.96
CA LYS A 57 -15.80 0.88 16.81
C LYS A 57 -15.47 -0.58 16.57
N GLU A 58 -16.46 -1.45 16.76
CA GLU A 58 -16.40 -2.84 16.28
C GLU A 58 -15.91 -2.83 14.83
N ARG A 59 -14.70 -3.33 14.61
CA ARG A 59 -14.16 -3.49 13.26
C ARG A 59 -15.01 -4.56 12.59
N PRO A 60 -15.60 -4.26 11.42
CA PRO A 60 -16.30 -5.28 10.69
C PRO A 60 -15.30 -6.39 10.34
N VAL A 61 -15.70 -7.62 10.62
CA VAL A 61 -14.95 -8.83 10.27
C VAL A 61 -15.57 -9.38 9.00
N PHE A 62 -14.81 -9.29 7.92
CA PHE A 62 -15.04 -9.95 6.65
C PHE A 62 -14.41 -11.36 6.69
N GLY A 63 -13.89 -11.87 5.58
CA GLY A 63 -13.37 -13.24 5.54
C GLY A 63 -13.59 -13.97 4.22
N LYS A 64 -14.21 -13.32 3.23
CA LYS A 64 -14.53 -13.90 1.93
C LYS A 64 -14.48 -12.87 0.82
N LEU A 65 -14.23 -13.32 -0.40
CA LEU A 65 -14.40 -12.51 -1.59
C LEU A 65 -15.88 -12.36 -1.94
N LEU A 66 -16.38 -11.12 -2.00
CA LEU A 66 -17.77 -10.83 -2.34
C LEU A 66 -17.92 -10.62 -3.85
N LEU A 67 -18.71 -11.46 -4.51
CA LEU A 67 -19.08 -11.25 -5.91
C LEU A 67 -20.24 -10.26 -6.01
N LEU A 68 -20.03 -9.16 -6.72
CA LEU A 68 -21.02 -8.10 -6.91
C LEU A 68 -21.77 -8.31 -8.23
N GLY A 69 -23.10 -8.33 -8.16
CA GLY A 69 -23.98 -8.62 -9.30
C GLY A 69 -24.41 -7.40 -10.11
N SER A 70 -24.15 -6.18 -9.61
CA SER A 70 -24.56 -4.95 -10.28
C SER A 70 -23.61 -3.78 -10.01
N GLY A 71 -23.60 -2.78 -10.90
CA GLY A 71 -22.89 -1.53 -10.66
C GLY A 71 -23.42 -0.76 -9.43
N ALA A 72 -24.71 -0.93 -9.09
CA ALA A 72 -25.28 -0.35 -7.87
C ALA A 72 -24.71 -1.00 -6.61
N GLU A 73 -24.58 -2.33 -6.57
CA GLU A 73 -23.92 -3.06 -5.48
C GLU A 73 -22.44 -2.65 -5.35
N PHE A 74 -21.75 -2.39 -6.46
CA PHE A 74 -20.38 -1.88 -6.45
C PHE A 74 -20.27 -0.51 -5.78
N LEU A 75 -21.11 0.44 -6.16
CA LEU A 75 -21.13 1.77 -5.52
C LEU A 75 -21.51 1.66 -4.05
N GLU A 76 -22.52 0.87 -3.71
CA GLU A 76 -22.94 0.66 -2.32
C GLU A 76 -21.84 0.01 -1.47
N ALA A 77 -21.10 -0.94 -2.02
CA ALA A 77 -20.00 -1.60 -1.32
C ALA A 77 -18.87 -0.63 -0.93
N ILE A 78 -18.74 0.49 -1.66
CA ILE A 78 -17.74 1.54 -1.44
C ILE A 78 -18.31 2.68 -0.58
N ASP A 79 -19.41 3.29 -1.00
CA ASP A 79 -19.92 4.55 -0.44
C ASP A 79 -20.54 4.38 0.95
N LYS A 80 -21.12 3.21 1.23
CA LYS A 80 -21.78 2.94 2.53
C LYS A 80 -20.86 2.26 3.55
N GLU A 81 -19.60 2.04 3.21
CA GLU A 81 -18.67 1.35 4.10
C GLU A 81 -18.07 2.29 5.16
N LYS A 82 -17.69 1.74 6.31
CA LYS A 82 -17.03 2.52 7.37
C LYS A 82 -15.72 3.11 6.85
N LYS A 83 -15.47 4.40 7.11
CA LYS A 83 -14.31 5.15 6.56
C LYS A 83 -12.94 4.52 6.82
N PHE A 84 -12.78 3.78 7.90
CA PHE A 84 -11.51 3.15 8.27
C PHE A 84 -11.28 1.80 7.56
N VAL A 85 -12.32 1.21 6.96
CA VAL A 85 -12.22 -0.05 6.22
C VAL A 85 -11.55 0.22 4.87
N THR A 86 -10.59 -0.64 4.55
CA THR A 86 -9.98 -0.67 3.22
C THR A 86 -10.75 -1.68 2.37
N ILE A 87 -11.07 -1.29 1.15
CA ILE A 87 -11.83 -2.11 0.20
C ILE A 87 -10.94 -2.38 -1.01
N ILE A 88 -10.78 -3.65 -1.35
CA ILE A 88 -10.05 -4.09 -2.54
C ILE A 88 -11.06 -4.70 -3.49
N CYS A 89 -11.25 -4.08 -4.66
CA CYS A 89 -12.17 -4.53 -5.68
C CYS A 89 -11.44 -5.00 -6.93
N HIS A 90 -11.65 -6.25 -7.31
CA HIS A 90 -11.15 -6.83 -8.54
C HIS A 90 -12.17 -6.70 -9.66
N ILE A 91 -11.81 -5.99 -10.72
CA ILE A 91 -12.56 -5.95 -11.97
C ILE A 91 -12.01 -7.04 -12.89
N TYR A 92 -12.86 -7.97 -13.29
CA TYR A 92 -12.44 -9.19 -13.97
C TYR A 92 -13.28 -9.51 -15.20
N THR A 93 -12.84 -10.50 -15.99
CA THR A 93 -13.62 -11.09 -17.09
C THR A 93 -13.39 -12.60 -17.13
N HIS A 94 -14.45 -13.38 -17.37
CA HIS A 94 -14.41 -14.86 -17.30
C HIS A 94 -13.49 -15.53 -18.32
N ASN A 95 -13.18 -14.85 -19.43
CA ASN A 95 -12.43 -15.43 -20.55
C ASN A 95 -10.91 -15.29 -20.43
N ILE A 96 -10.41 -14.86 -19.27
CA ILE A 96 -9.00 -14.54 -19.02
C ILE A 96 -8.55 -15.35 -17.80
N GLN A 97 -7.50 -16.16 -17.95
CA GLN A 97 -7.08 -17.11 -16.91
C GLN A 97 -6.51 -16.37 -15.69
N GLU A 98 -5.78 -15.30 -15.92
CA GLU A 98 -5.19 -14.43 -14.90
C GLU A 98 -6.28 -13.80 -14.00
N CYS A 99 -7.47 -13.55 -14.55
CA CYS A 99 -8.63 -13.11 -13.75
C CYS A 99 -9.15 -14.21 -12.82
N VAL A 100 -9.15 -15.47 -13.28
CA VAL A 100 -9.57 -16.62 -12.46
C VAL A 100 -8.57 -16.84 -11.34
N ASP A 101 -7.28 -16.80 -11.65
CA ASP A 101 -6.19 -16.99 -10.70
C ASP A 101 -6.18 -15.86 -9.66
N MET A 102 -6.38 -14.61 -10.08
CA MET A 102 -6.54 -13.46 -9.18
C MET A 102 -7.72 -13.62 -8.22
N ASN A 103 -8.89 -14.08 -8.70
CA ASN A 103 -10.03 -14.36 -7.81
C ASN A 103 -9.70 -15.42 -6.76
N GLY A 104 -8.98 -16.49 -7.14
CA GLY A 104 -8.52 -17.50 -6.20
C GLY A 104 -7.55 -16.93 -5.15
N CYS A 105 -6.60 -16.11 -5.57
CA CYS A 105 -5.66 -15.43 -4.69
C CYS A 105 -6.38 -14.50 -3.69
N LEU A 106 -7.32 -13.69 -4.16
CA LEU A 106 -8.06 -12.76 -3.31
C LEU A 106 -9.00 -13.48 -2.34
N ASP A 107 -9.55 -14.65 -2.69
CA ASP A 107 -10.31 -15.47 -1.73
C ASP A 107 -9.44 -16.01 -0.59
N CYS A 108 -8.19 -16.39 -0.88
CA CYS A 108 -7.21 -16.73 0.15
C CYS A 108 -6.88 -15.52 1.05
N LEU A 109 -6.58 -14.37 0.44
CA LEU A 109 -6.24 -13.15 1.18
C LEU A 109 -7.41 -12.63 2.02
N ALA A 110 -8.65 -12.76 1.53
CA ALA A 110 -9.83 -12.35 2.30
C ALA A 110 -9.97 -13.09 3.63
N LYS A 111 -9.54 -14.35 3.69
CA LYS A 111 -9.54 -15.15 4.93
C LYS A 111 -8.44 -14.71 5.90
N GLN A 112 -7.28 -14.32 5.38
CA GLN A 112 -6.13 -13.88 6.16
C GLN A 112 -6.31 -12.44 6.70
N TYR A 113 -6.89 -11.56 5.88
CA TYR A 113 -7.09 -10.14 6.17
C TYR A 113 -8.57 -9.82 6.38
N SER A 114 -9.15 -10.37 7.44
CA SER A 114 -10.58 -10.23 7.72
C SER A 114 -11.04 -8.80 8.05
N ASN A 115 -10.12 -7.87 8.32
CA ASN A 115 -10.42 -6.45 8.48
C ASN A 115 -10.49 -5.66 7.15
N VAL A 116 -10.16 -6.31 6.03
CA VAL A 116 -10.21 -5.75 4.68
C VAL A 116 -11.39 -6.35 3.93
N LYS A 117 -12.13 -5.52 3.20
CA LYS A 117 -13.27 -5.97 2.40
C LYS A 117 -12.81 -6.28 0.98
N PHE A 118 -12.87 -7.54 0.60
CA PHE A 118 -12.55 -7.98 -0.76
C PHE A 118 -13.82 -8.14 -1.59
N CYS A 119 -13.86 -7.52 -2.75
CA CYS A 119 -14.96 -7.60 -3.71
C CYS A 119 -14.43 -7.98 -5.10
N ALA A 120 -15.26 -8.61 -5.92
CA ALA A 120 -14.99 -8.80 -7.34
C ALA A 120 -16.26 -8.52 -8.15
N ILE A 121 -16.09 -7.91 -9.32
CA ILE A 121 -17.16 -7.56 -10.23
C ILE A 121 -16.74 -7.79 -11.68
N GLU A 122 -17.65 -8.30 -12.49
CA GLU A 122 -17.40 -8.47 -13.93
C GLU A 122 -17.29 -7.08 -14.60
N ALA A 123 -16.30 -6.90 -15.47
CA ALA A 123 -16.04 -5.63 -16.16
C ALA A 123 -17.28 -5.09 -16.90
N SER A 124 -18.07 -5.97 -17.51
CA SER A 124 -19.32 -5.59 -18.21
C SER A 124 -20.38 -5.02 -17.25
N ILE A 125 -20.50 -5.61 -16.05
CA ILE A 125 -21.43 -5.21 -15.00
C ILE A 125 -20.97 -3.92 -14.31
N ALA A 126 -19.65 -3.75 -14.15
CA ALA A 126 -19.03 -2.53 -13.63
C ALA A 126 -19.14 -1.32 -14.59
N GLY A 127 -19.72 -1.50 -15.78
CA GLY A 127 -19.85 -0.44 -16.79
C GLY A 127 -18.56 -0.11 -17.52
N MET A 128 -17.58 -1.03 -17.53
CA MET A 128 -16.33 -0.83 -18.26
C MET A 128 -16.53 -0.98 -19.77
N SER A 129 -15.68 -0.29 -20.53
CA SER A 129 -15.70 -0.40 -21.99
C SER A 129 -15.28 -1.80 -22.47
N LYS A 130 -15.76 -2.22 -23.65
CA LYS A 130 -15.32 -3.48 -24.28
C LYS A 130 -13.80 -3.56 -24.49
N HIS A 131 -13.14 -2.41 -24.70
CA HIS A 131 -11.69 -2.35 -24.82
C HIS A 131 -11.03 -2.72 -23.49
N PHE A 132 -11.49 -2.09 -22.39
CA PHE A 132 -10.99 -2.39 -21.05
C PHE A 132 -11.23 -3.85 -20.65
N SER A 133 -12.40 -4.42 -20.93
CA SER A 133 -12.68 -5.84 -20.63
C SER A 133 -11.77 -6.83 -21.35
N LYS A 134 -11.08 -6.42 -22.42
CA LYS A 134 -10.16 -7.28 -23.19
C LYS A 134 -8.71 -7.08 -22.80
N SER A 135 -8.32 -5.84 -22.50
CA SER A 135 -6.91 -5.48 -22.38
C SER A 135 -6.58 -4.71 -21.10
N GLY A 136 -7.54 -4.43 -20.23
CA GLY A 136 -7.34 -3.69 -18.98
C GLY A 136 -7.41 -4.58 -17.74
N VAL A 137 -7.97 -5.78 -17.86
CA VAL A 137 -8.14 -6.74 -16.77
C VAL A 137 -6.98 -7.77 -16.73
N PRO A 138 -6.69 -8.41 -15.59
CA PRO A 138 -7.28 -8.15 -14.27
C PRO A 138 -6.89 -6.76 -13.76
N ALA A 139 -7.86 -6.05 -13.18
CA ALA A 139 -7.64 -4.74 -12.60
C ALA A 139 -8.05 -4.73 -11.14
N LEU A 140 -7.24 -4.10 -10.29
CA LEU A 140 -7.44 -4.05 -8.85
C LEU A 140 -7.56 -2.60 -8.40
N LEU A 141 -8.69 -2.28 -7.80
CA LEU A 141 -8.99 -0.96 -7.26
C LEU A 141 -8.94 -1.01 -5.74
N VAL A 142 -8.22 -0.07 -5.12
CA VAL A 142 -8.12 0.03 -3.67
C VAL A 142 -8.81 1.31 -3.23
N TYR A 143 -9.82 1.18 -2.36
CA TYR A 143 -10.57 2.30 -1.81
C TYR A 143 -10.43 2.38 -0.29
N LYS A 144 -10.47 3.61 0.24
CA LYS A 144 -10.61 3.87 1.68
C LYS A 144 -11.35 5.18 1.87
N ALA A 145 -12.30 5.22 2.81
CA ALA A 145 -13.13 6.39 3.07
C ALA A 145 -13.82 6.98 1.81
N GLY A 146 -14.23 6.13 0.88
CA GLY A 146 -14.85 6.54 -0.39
C GLY A 146 -13.88 7.11 -1.43
N GLN A 147 -12.58 7.17 -1.12
CA GLN A 147 -11.55 7.65 -2.05
C GLN A 147 -10.82 6.47 -2.68
N LEU A 148 -10.52 6.60 -3.98
CA LEU A 148 -9.66 5.67 -4.71
C LEU A 148 -8.21 5.96 -4.35
N LEU A 149 -7.57 5.03 -3.66
CA LEU A 149 -6.16 5.11 -3.28
C LEU A 149 -5.23 4.59 -4.37
N ALA A 150 -5.59 3.47 -5.00
CA ALA A 150 -4.80 2.86 -6.04
C ALA A 150 -5.68 2.22 -7.11
N ASN A 151 -5.18 2.24 -8.35
CA ASN A 151 -5.81 1.66 -9.52
C ASN A 151 -4.75 0.92 -10.34
N PHE A 152 -4.71 -0.39 -10.18
CA PHE A 152 -3.80 -1.25 -10.90
C PHE A 152 -4.52 -1.88 -12.08
N VAL A 153 -4.01 -1.68 -13.28
CA VAL A 153 -4.64 -2.09 -14.54
C VAL A 153 -3.67 -3.05 -15.22
N ARG A 154 -4.19 -4.14 -15.82
CA ARG A 154 -3.38 -5.23 -16.41
C ARG A 154 -2.40 -5.84 -15.41
N LEU A 155 -2.88 -6.08 -14.19
CA LEU A 155 -2.01 -6.54 -13.11
C LEU A 155 -1.37 -7.91 -13.39
N GLY A 156 -1.91 -8.69 -14.34
CA GLY A 156 -1.27 -9.91 -14.82
C GLY A 156 0.13 -9.69 -15.42
N ASP A 157 0.41 -8.51 -15.99
CA ASP A 157 1.73 -8.18 -16.57
C ASP A 157 2.82 -7.99 -15.50
N GLU A 158 2.44 -7.67 -14.26
CA GLU A 158 3.36 -7.44 -13.14
C GLU A 158 3.86 -8.76 -12.53
N PHE A 159 3.21 -9.88 -12.86
CA PHE A 159 3.52 -11.19 -12.33
C PHE A 159 4.05 -12.14 -13.40
N SER A 160 4.75 -13.19 -12.97
CA SER A 160 5.09 -14.30 -13.87
C SER A 160 3.83 -15.08 -14.29
N ASP A 161 3.95 -15.93 -15.33
CA ASP A 161 2.89 -16.80 -15.88
C ASP A 161 2.03 -17.55 -14.86
N ARG A 162 2.55 -17.77 -13.64
CA ARG A 162 1.79 -18.24 -12.48
C ARG A 162 2.12 -17.38 -11.28
N PHE A 163 1.09 -16.95 -10.56
CA PHE A 163 1.20 -16.19 -9.32
C PHE A 163 0.23 -16.73 -8.28
N PHE A 164 0.52 -16.45 -7.01
CA PHE A 164 -0.23 -16.93 -5.86
C PHE A 164 -0.56 -15.77 -4.92
N ALA A 165 -1.38 -16.07 -3.90
CA ALA A 165 -1.81 -15.08 -2.91
C ALA A 165 -0.64 -14.31 -2.27
N ALA A 166 0.49 -14.98 -2.01
CA ALA A 166 1.68 -14.35 -1.44
C ALA A 166 2.33 -13.31 -2.38
N ASP A 167 2.27 -13.52 -3.70
CA ASP A 167 2.80 -12.57 -4.67
C ASP A 167 1.93 -11.29 -4.71
N ILE A 168 0.60 -11.48 -4.67
CA ILE A 168 -0.36 -10.37 -4.60
C ILE A 168 -0.24 -9.62 -3.28
N GLU A 169 -0.09 -10.33 -2.17
CA GLU A 169 0.13 -9.75 -0.85
C GLU A 169 1.38 -8.89 -0.82
N LYS A 170 2.50 -9.42 -1.32
CA LYS A 170 3.75 -8.68 -1.43
C LYS A 170 3.58 -7.42 -2.27
N PHE A 171 2.95 -7.53 -3.43
CA PHE A 171 2.69 -6.40 -4.32
C PHE A 171 1.83 -5.31 -3.66
N LEU A 172 0.86 -5.67 -2.82
CA LEU A 172 -0.02 -4.71 -2.15
C LEU A 172 0.62 -4.00 -0.95
N VAL A 173 1.72 -4.56 -0.43
CA VAL A 173 2.44 -4.03 0.74
C VAL A 173 3.62 -3.14 0.33
N GLU A 174 4.22 -3.39 -0.84
CA GLU A 174 5.28 -2.56 -1.45
C GLU A 174 4.75 -1.20 -1.95
#